data_AF-A3LXX8-F1
#
_entry.id   AF-A3LXX8-F1
#
_cell.length_a   1.000
_cell.length_b   1.000
_cell.length_c   1.000
_cell.angle_alpha   90.00
_cell.angle_beta   90.00
_cell.angle_gamma   90.00
#
_symmetry.space_group_name_H-M   'P 1'
#
loop_
_entity.id
_entity.type
_entity.pdbx_description
1 polymer ?
#
loop_
_entity_poly.entity_id
_entity_poly.type
_entity_poly.pdbx_seq_one_letter_code
_entity_poly.pdbx_strand_id
1 'polypeptide(L)'
;MSDGEDFPAHLEHPDEDLDNPLRIIIVVNSPEHPEGEMEERLLDSIQSMEDVNTFFDTFDEKVAIPNEGHIKYEVGSDGLVVIVVDTLQLRNDVLKFLDEHVAEV
;
A
#
# COMPACT_ATOMS: atom_id res chain seq x y z
N MET A 1 41.13 -0.49 36.75
CA MET A 1 39.78 0.08 36.77
C MET A 1 39.37 0.09 35.31
N SER A 2 38.62 -0.94 34.92
CA SER A 2 38.38 -1.28 33.51
C SER A 2 37.09 -0.65 33.03
N ASP A 3 37.12 -0.25 31.76
CA ASP A 3 36.00 0.03 30.86
C ASP A 3 34.81 0.82 31.42
N GLY A 4 34.85 2.14 31.19
CA GLY A 4 33.63 2.85 30.87
C GLY A 4 33.26 2.49 29.44
N GLU A 5 32.54 1.38 29.27
CA GLU A 5 31.87 1.03 28.02
C GLU A 5 30.87 2.16 27.70
N ASP A 6 31.26 2.95 26.72
CA ASP A 6 30.44 3.92 26.00
C ASP A 6 29.31 3.13 25.34
N PHE A 7 28.13 3.12 25.95
CA PHE A 7 26.91 2.64 25.31
C PHE A 7 26.40 3.76 24.41
N PRO A 8 26.44 3.66 23.08
CA PRO A 8 25.58 4.49 22.26
C PRO A 8 24.19 3.85 22.33
N ALA A 9 23.47 4.09 23.41
CA ALA A 9 22.03 3.80 23.46
C ALA A 9 21.26 5.04 22.97
N HIS A 10 21.71 5.64 21.86
CA HIS A 10 20.74 6.21 20.94
C HIS A 10 20.13 4.99 20.25
N LEU A 11 19.15 4.37 20.91
CA LEU A 11 18.05 3.76 20.18
C LEU A 11 17.36 4.95 19.48
N GLU A 12 18.00 5.44 18.42
CA GLU A 12 17.27 5.92 17.25
C GLU A 12 16.22 4.87 17.04
N HIS A 13 14.94 5.23 17.12
CA HIS A 13 13.90 4.37 16.61
C HIS A 13 14.15 4.34 15.09
N PRO A 14 14.73 3.29 14.50
CA PRO A 14 15.05 3.29 13.08
C PRO A 14 13.86 2.86 12.21
N ASP A 15 12.71 2.52 12.82
CA ASP A 15 11.77 1.56 12.23
C ASP A 15 10.31 2.08 12.13
N GLU A 16 10.07 3.27 11.58
CA GLU A 16 8.74 3.58 10.99
C GLU A 16 8.79 3.79 9.47
N ASP A 17 9.97 3.59 8.88
CA ASP A 17 10.17 3.53 7.45
C ASP A 17 9.94 2.09 6.96
N LEU A 18 9.31 1.96 5.80
CA LEU A 18 9.13 0.68 5.14
C LEU A 18 10.49 0.16 4.66
N ASP A 19 10.86 -1.07 5.07
CA ASP A 19 12.05 -1.76 4.58
C ASP A 19 12.06 -1.93 3.05
N ASN A 20 10.88 -1.88 2.41
CA ASN A 20 10.70 -2.02 0.97
C ASN A 20 9.68 -1.01 0.43
N PRO A 21 9.84 -0.55 -0.83
CA PRO A 21 8.85 0.33 -1.46
C PRO A 21 7.47 -0.33 -1.50
N LEU A 22 6.42 0.48 -1.33
CA LEU A 22 5.05 -0.02 -1.24
C LEU A 22 4.67 -0.78 -2.51
N ARG A 23 4.34 -2.06 -2.35
CA ARG A 23 3.95 -2.96 -3.42
C ARG A 23 2.46 -3.24 -3.32
N ILE A 24 1.72 -2.77 -4.30
CA ILE A 24 0.26 -2.93 -4.37
C ILE A 24 -0.08 -3.97 -5.42
N ILE A 25 -0.77 -5.02 -4.99
CA ILE A 25 -1.22 -6.13 -5.80
C ILE A 25 -2.74 -6.02 -5.93
N ILE A 26 -3.23 -5.86 -7.15
CA ILE A 26 -4.66 -5.74 -7.45
C ILE A 26 -5.13 -7.06 -8.04
N VAL A 27 -6.12 -7.69 -7.42
CA VAL A 27 -6.71 -8.96 -7.83
C VAL A 27 -8.17 -8.73 -8.22
N VAL A 28 -8.49 -8.99 -9.48
CA VAL A 28 -9.86 -8.94 -9.97
C VAL A 28 -10.51 -10.30 -9.78
N ASN A 29 -11.44 -10.37 -8.83
CA ASN A 29 -12.24 -11.55 -8.56
C ASN A 29 -13.64 -11.39 -9.15
N SER A 30 -13.73 -11.32 -10.49
CA SER A 30 -15.01 -11.23 -11.20
C SER A 30 -15.41 -12.60 -11.77
N PRO A 31 -16.70 -12.99 -11.70
CA PRO A 31 -17.18 -14.24 -12.31
C PRO A 31 -17.02 -14.27 -13.84
N GLU A 32 -16.85 -13.10 -14.46
CA GLU A 32 -16.58 -12.94 -15.90
C GLU A 32 -15.11 -13.24 -16.27
N HIS A 33 -14.20 -13.20 -15.29
CA HIS A 33 -12.76 -13.46 -15.45
C HIS A 33 -12.31 -14.53 -14.43
N PRO A 34 -12.65 -15.82 -14.66
CA PRO A 34 -12.40 -16.90 -13.70
C PRO A 34 -10.91 -17.23 -13.51
N GLU A 35 -10.03 -16.76 -14.40
CA GLU A 35 -8.57 -16.90 -14.26
C GLU A 35 -7.99 -15.91 -13.25
N GLY A 36 -8.73 -14.87 -12.87
CA GLY A 36 -8.28 -13.80 -11.98
C GLY A 36 -7.24 -12.92 -12.66
N GLU A 37 -7.60 -11.68 -13.01
CA GLU A 37 -6.57 -10.74 -13.46
C GLU A 37 -5.83 -10.19 -12.24
N MET A 38 -4.51 -10.37 -12.21
CA MET A 38 -3.62 -9.86 -11.16
C MET A 38 -2.71 -8.80 -11.77
N GLU A 39 -2.74 -7.60 -11.20
CA GLU A 39 -1.89 -6.48 -11.56
C GLU A 39 -1.02 -6.08 -10.38
N GLU A 40 0.20 -5.65 -10.66
CA GLU A 40 1.13 -5.22 -9.65
C GLU A 40 1.60 -3.79 -9.94
N ARG A 41 1.59 -2.96 -8.91
CA ARG A 41 2.15 -1.61 -8.92
C ARG A 41 3.13 -1.46 -7.78
N LEU A 42 4.25 -0.82 -8.07
CA LEU A 42 5.28 -0.47 -7.11
C LEU A 42 5.25 1.05 -6.97
N LEU A 43 5.10 1.55 -5.74
CA LEU A 43 5.21 2.96 -5.42
C LEU A 43 6.47 3.15 -4.59
N ASP A 44 7.54 3.54 -5.26
CA ASP A 44 8.82 3.90 -4.62
C ASP A 44 8.76 5.22 -3.84
N SER A 45 7.70 6.02 -4.05
CA SER A 45 7.48 7.29 -3.38
C SER A 45 6.95 7.15 -1.96
N ILE A 46 6.31 6.02 -1.64
CA ILE A 46 5.79 5.72 -0.29
C ILE A 46 6.84 4.91 0.47
N GLN A 47 7.49 5.56 1.43
CA GLN A 47 8.61 4.99 2.19
C GLN A 47 8.36 4.96 3.70
N SER A 48 7.27 5.54 4.21
CA SER A 48 6.91 5.44 5.63
C SER A 48 5.48 4.93 5.86
N MET A 49 5.21 4.32 7.01
CA MET A 49 3.86 3.87 7.41
C MET A 49 2.83 5.02 7.44
N GLU A 50 3.28 6.24 7.75
CA GLU A 50 2.43 7.44 7.72
C GLU A 50 1.97 7.78 6.29
N ASP A 51 2.85 7.65 5.30
CA ASP A 51 2.52 7.86 3.88
C ASP A 51 1.53 6.80 3.40
N VAL A 52 1.75 5.54 3.79
CA VAL A 52 0.80 4.44 3.55
C VAL A 52 -0.57 4.80 4.11
N ASN A 53 -0.65 5.18 5.38
CA ASN A 53 -1.93 5.56 6.00
C ASN A 53 -2.59 6.73 5.27
N THR A 54 -1.84 7.78 4.92
CA THR A 54 -2.38 8.96 4.22
C THR A 54 -2.88 8.60 2.81
N PHE A 55 -2.13 7.75 2.11
CA PHE A 55 -2.50 7.21 0.82
C PHE A 55 -3.80 6.40 0.91
N PHE A 56 -3.92 5.51 1.90
CA PHE A 56 -5.11 4.70 2.12
C PHE A 56 -6.32 5.52 2.59
N ASP A 57 -6.12 6.57 3.37
CA ASP A 57 -7.21 7.48 3.79
C ASP A 57 -7.83 8.17 2.55
N THR A 58 -6.99 8.65 1.63
CA THR A 58 -7.44 9.23 0.36
C THR A 58 -8.08 8.18 -0.56
N PHE A 59 -7.50 6.98 -0.59
CA PHE A 59 -8.03 5.86 -1.35
C PHE A 59 -9.40 5.43 -0.85
N ASP A 60 -9.60 5.38 0.46
CA ASP A 60 -10.88 5.09 1.07
C ASP A 60 -11.91 6.14 0.66
N GLU A 61 -11.59 7.43 0.81
CA GLU A 61 -12.50 8.52 0.45
C GLU A 61 -12.93 8.48 -1.03
N LYS A 62 -11.98 8.22 -1.94
CA LYS A 62 -12.22 8.30 -3.39
C LYS A 62 -12.68 6.99 -4.03
N VAL A 63 -12.25 5.84 -3.52
CA VAL A 63 -12.45 4.53 -4.15
C VAL A 63 -13.20 3.58 -3.22
N ALA A 64 -12.75 3.38 -1.98
CA ALA A 64 -13.33 2.33 -1.14
C ALA A 64 -14.74 2.67 -0.62
N ILE A 65 -14.97 3.87 -0.10
CA ILE A 65 -16.27 4.35 0.38
C ILE A 65 -17.34 4.34 -0.73
N PRO A 66 -17.11 4.89 -1.93
CA PRO A 66 -18.13 4.84 -2.98
C PRO A 66 -18.42 3.43 -3.50
N ASN A 67 -17.50 2.48 -3.26
CA ASN A 67 -17.60 1.09 -3.71
C ASN A 67 -17.66 0.11 -2.53
N GLU A 68 -18.12 0.56 -1.36
CA GLU A 68 -18.11 -0.20 -0.12
C GLU A 68 -18.84 -1.55 -0.32
N GLY A 69 -18.14 -2.66 -0.05
CA GLY A 69 -18.65 -4.02 -0.23
C GLY A 69 -18.28 -4.71 -1.55
N HIS A 70 -17.69 -3.99 -2.51
CA HIS A 70 -17.16 -4.54 -3.78
C HIS A 70 -15.64 -4.49 -3.90
N ILE A 71 -15.00 -3.91 -2.89
CA ILE A 71 -13.56 -3.80 -2.75
C ILE A 71 -13.14 -4.22 -1.35
N LYS A 72 -12.05 -4.97 -1.27
CA LYS A 72 -11.39 -5.36 -0.03
C LYS A 72 -9.91 -5.14 -0.21
N TYR A 73 -9.22 -4.68 0.81
CA TYR A 73 -7.78 -4.59 0.76
C TYR A 73 -7.17 -4.96 2.10
N GLU A 74 -5.93 -5.42 2.05
CA GLU A 74 -5.12 -5.75 3.20
C GLU A 74 -3.79 -5.03 3.07
N VAL A 75 -3.43 -4.27 4.11
CA VAL A 75 -2.16 -3.55 4.19
C VAL A 75 -1.25 -4.35 5.12
N GLY A 76 -0.19 -4.93 4.56
CA GLY A 76 0.86 -5.61 5.28
C GLY A 76 1.86 -4.63 5.84
N SER A 77 2.37 -4.93 7.04
CA SER A 77 3.41 -4.15 7.72
C SER A 77 4.73 -4.07 6.95
N ASP A 78 4.97 -5.02 6.05
CA ASP A 78 6.19 -5.12 5.25
C ASP A 78 6.12 -4.30 3.94
N GLY A 79 5.09 -3.47 3.77
CA GLY A 79 4.89 -2.67 2.56
C GLY A 79 4.24 -3.41 1.42
N LEU A 80 3.55 -4.50 1.71
CA LEU A 80 2.77 -5.24 0.72
C LEU A 80 1.30 -4.99 0.94
N VAL A 81 0.61 -4.50 -0.09
CA VAL A 81 -0.84 -4.26 -0.07
C VAL A 81 -1.47 -5.19 -1.08
N VAL A 82 -2.53 -5.89 -0.67
CA VAL A 82 -3.35 -6.68 -1.59
C VAL A 82 -4.73 -6.05 -1.67
N ILE A 83 -5.15 -5.64 -2.86
CA ILE A 83 -6.47 -5.08 -3.14
C ILE A 83 -7.23 -6.09 -3.99
N VAL A 84 -8.35 -6.59 -3.48
CA VAL A 84 -9.27 -7.47 -4.19
C VAL A 84 -10.51 -6.68 -4.60
N VAL A 85 -10.84 -6.72 -5.89
CA VAL A 85 -12.01 -6.04 -6.46
C VAL A 85 -12.92 -7.03 -7.16
N ASP A 86 -14.23 -6.84 -7.01
CA ASP A 86 -15.24 -7.70 -7.64
C ASP A 86 -15.55 -7.28 -9.09
N THR A 87 -15.11 -6.08 -9.53
CA THR A 87 -15.39 -5.56 -10.88
C THR A 87 -14.15 -4.99 -11.57
N LEU A 88 -14.12 -5.08 -12.90
CA LEU A 88 -13.08 -4.47 -13.73
C LEU A 88 -13.09 -2.94 -13.72
N GLN A 89 -14.24 -2.31 -13.45
CA GLN A 89 -14.31 -0.85 -13.32
C GLN A 89 -13.52 -0.40 -12.11
N LEU A 90 -13.74 -1.03 -10.96
CA LEU A 90 -12.97 -0.79 -9.74
C LEU A 90 -11.48 -0.96 -9.94
N ARG A 91 -11.05 -2.03 -10.62
CA ARG A 91 -9.63 -2.20 -11.00
C ARG A 91 -9.10 -0.97 -11.74
N ASN A 92 -9.83 -0.48 -12.73
CA ASN A 92 -9.41 0.70 -13.51
C ASN A 92 -9.40 1.97 -12.67
N ASP A 93 -10.34 2.16 -11.75
CA ASP A 93 -10.35 3.30 -10.84
C ASP A 93 -9.17 3.26 -9.87
N VAL A 94 -8.85 2.09 -9.32
CA VAL A 94 -7.65 1.87 -8.49
C VAL A 94 -6.38 2.16 -9.28
N LEU A 95 -6.26 1.61 -10.49
CA LEU A 95 -5.09 1.84 -11.36
C LEU A 95 -4.92 3.32 -11.71
N LYS A 96 -6.01 4.03 -12.03
CA LYS A 96 -5.97 5.47 -12.26
C LYS A 96 -5.52 6.24 -11.03
N PHE A 97 -6.08 5.91 -9.86
CA PHE A 97 -5.68 6.55 -8.60
C PHE A 97 -4.18 6.37 -8.33
N LEU A 98 -3.65 5.17 -8.60
CA LEU A 98 -2.22 4.88 -8.48
C LEU A 98 -1.37 5.66 -9.48
N ASP A 99 -1.76 5.67 -10.76
CA ASP A 99 -1.04 6.41 -11.81
C ASP A 99 -1.10 7.94 -11.56
N GLU A 100 -2.21 8.47 -11.02
CA GLU A 100 -2.33 9.88 -10.59
C GLU A 100 -1.39 10.19 -9.42
N HIS A 101 -1.33 9.31 -8.43
CA HIS A 101 -0.44 9.49 -7.28
C HIS A 101 1.04 9.48 -7.67
N VAL A 102 1.45 8.60 -8.60
CA VAL A 102 2.82 8.54 -9.14
C VAL A 102 3.14 9.73 -10.05
N ALA A 103 2.14 10.33 -10.70
CA ALA A 103 2.34 11.47 -11.58
C ALA A 103 2.48 12.82 -10.85
N GLU A 104 2.01 12.93 -9.59
CA GLU A 104 2.10 14.15 -8.79
C GLU A 104 3.41 14.31 -7.99
N VAL A 105 4.22 13.26 -7.89
CA VAL A 105 5.51 13.23 -7.15
C VAL A 105 6.73 13.52 -8.01
#